data_AF-A0A348WJ20-F1
#
_entry.id   AF-A0A348WJ20-F1
#
_cell.length_a   1.000
_cell.length_b   1.000
_cell.length_c   1.000
_cell.angle_alpha   90.00
_cell.angle_beta   90.00
_cell.angle_gamma   90.00
#
_symmetry.space_group_name_H-M   'P 1'
#
loop_
_entity.id
_entity.type
_entity.pdbx_description
1 polymer ?
#
loop_
_entity_poly.entity_id
_entity_poly.type
_entity_poly.pdbx_seq_one_letter_code
_entity_poly.pdbx_strand_id
1 'polypeptide(L)'
;MSLRPDISETLARARADLRMGVPIALIGEAGSALALAVESASDARLADLRALEGTIGVAITARRAETIKARAYDGDIARICLPKRADMAWLQALADPADDLATPMKGPFHTLREGSADLHRLAVALTKSARILPAAVVIETEHAARLAAENFLTVVPASDAILRMTQAS
;
A
#
# COMPACT_ATOMS: atom_id res chain seq x y z
N MET A 1 12.80 4.33 -30.64
CA MET A 1 11.68 4.06 -29.72
C MET A 1 12.04 2.84 -28.90
N SER A 2 11.94 2.93 -27.58
CA SER A 2 12.19 1.80 -26.69
C SER A 2 10.92 0.95 -26.55
N LEU A 3 11.06 -0.36 -26.38
CA LEU A 3 9.94 -1.25 -26.04
C LEU A 3 9.56 -1.18 -24.55
N ARG A 4 10.37 -0.48 -23.73
CA ARG A 4 10.11 -0.28 -22.31
C ARG A 4 9.02 0.78 -22.14
N PRO A 5 7.97 0.53 -21.34
CA PRO A 5 6.95 1.53 -21.06
C PRO A 5 7.56 2.76 -20.38
N ASP A 6 6.99 3.92 -20.64
CA ASP A 6 7.33 5.13 -19.90
C ASP A 6 6.72 5.12 -18.48
N ILE A 7 7.06 6.13 -17.67
CA ILE A 7 6.55 6.22 -16.30
C ILE A 7 5.04 6.44 -16.24
N SER A 8 4.44 7.16 -17.20
CA SER A 8 3.00 7.41 -17.23
C SER A 8 2.22 6.13 -17.55
N GLU A 9 2.72 5.32 -18.50
CA GLU A 9 2.19 4.01 -18.84
C GLU A 9 2.35 3.01 -17.70
N THR A 10 3.52 3.03 -17.03
CA THR A 10 3.78 2.20 -15.84
C THR A 10 2.81 2.53 -14.71
N LEU A 11 2.59 3.82 -14.42
CA LEU A 11 1.62 4.25 -13.42
C LEU A 11 0.18 3.90 -13.82
N ALA A 12 -0.16 3.94 -15.11
CA ALA A 12 -1.47 3.50 -15.59
C ALA A 12 -1.72 2.01 -15.34
N ARG A 13 -0.71 1.16 -15.62
CA ARG A 13 -0.76 -0.28 -15.31
C ARG A 13 -0.88 -0.52 -13.81
N ALA A 14 -0.06 0.15 -13.00
CA ALA A 14 -0.11 0.02 -11.55
C ALA A 14 -1.49 0.38 -10.97
N ARG A 15 -2.14 1.45 -11.45
CA ARG A 15 -3.52 1.79 -11.03
C ARG A 15 -4.54 0.72 -11.44
N ALA A 16 -4.39 0.15 -12.63
CA ALA A 16 -5.28 -0.92 -13.10
C ALA A 16 -5.11 -2.19 -12.24
N ASP A 17 -3.87 -2.60 -12.00
CA ASP A 17 -3.53 -3.75 -11.15
C ASP A 17 -4.10 -3.59 -9.75
N LEU A 18 -3.88 -2.44 -9.11
CA LEU A 18 -4.43 -2.14 -7.78
C LEU A 18 -5.97 -2.21 -7.77
N ARG A 19 -6.67 -1.75 -8.81
CA ARG A 19 -8.15 -1.89 -8.88
C ARG A 19 -8.60 -3.35 -9.04
N MET A 20 -7.81 -4.19 -9.68
CA MET A 20 -8.06 -5.62 -9.85
C MET A 20 -7.57 -6.47 -8.66
N GLY A 21 -7.05 -5.81 -7.62
CA GLY A 21 -6.48 -6.45 -6.45
C GLY A 21 -5.15 -7.14 -6.72
N VAL A 22 -4.46 -6.83 -7.82
CA VAL A 22 -3.13 -7.38 -8.13
C VAL A 22 -2.06 -6.56 -7.39
N PRO A 23 -1.12 -7.19 -6.66
CA PRO A 23 -0.02 -6.46 -6.03
C PRO A 23 0.91 -5.82 -7.06
N ILE A 24 1.51 -4.69 -6.70
CA ILE A 24 2.55 -4.02 -7.48
C ILE A 24 3.86 -4.01 -6.70
N ALA A 25 5.00 -4.00 -7.39
CA ALA A 25 6.30 -3.84 -6.77
C ALA A 25 6.73 -2.36 -6.80
N LEU A 26 7.16 -1.85 -5.66
CA LEU A 26 7.69 -0.50 -5.50
C LEU A 26 9.19 -0.60 -5.23
N ILE A 27 9.99 0.04 -6.07
CA ILE A 27 11.45 -0.01 -5.98
C ILE A 27 11.97 1.41 -5.71
N GLY A 28 12.47 1.65 -4.50
CA GLY A 28 13.07 2.91 -4.10
C GLY A 28 14.56 2.79 -3.79
N GLU A 29 15.19 3.91 -3.48
CA GLU A 29 16.61 3.95 -3.10
C GLU A 29 16.85 3.32 -1.72
N ALA A 30 15.92 3.55 -0.78
CA ALA A 30 16.01 3.06 0.59
C ALA A 30 15.52 1.62 0.78
N GLY A 31 15.01 0.97 -0.27
CA GLY A 31 14.51 -0.40 -0.20
C GLY A 31 13.45 -0.71 -1.25
N SER A 32 12.81 -1.85 -1.09
CA SER A 32 11.73 -2.29 -1.98
C SER A 32 10.58 -2.94 -1.23
N ALA A 33 9.40 -2.92 -1.85
CA ALA A 33 8.18 -3.44 -1.24
C ALA A 33 7.23 -4.00 -2.30
N LEU A 34 6.32 -4.88 -1.87
CA LEU A 34 5.07 -5.14 -2.59
C LEU A 34 3.95 -4.37 -1.93
N ALA A 35 3.07 -3.78 -2.73
CA ALA A 35 1.89 -3.05 -2.28
C ALA A 35 0.62 -3.63 -2.89
N LEU A 36 -0.40 -3.80 -2.07
CA LEU A 36 -1.71 -4.30 -2.44
C LEU A 36 -2.78 -3.34 -1.90
N ALA A 37 -3.71 -2.91 -2.74
CA ALA A 37 -4.80 -2.03 -2.31
C ALA A 37 -5.76 -2.76 -1.37
N VAL A 38 -6.14 -2.12 -0.27
CA VAL A 38 -7.06 -2.75 0.70
C VAL A 38 -8.45 -2.97 0.08
N GLU A 39 -8.97 -2.00 -0.69
CA GLU A 39 -10.34 -2.05 -1.24
C GLU A 39 -10.63 -3.31 -2.08
N SER A 40 -9.66 -3.73 -2.91
CA SER A 40 -9.83 -4.77 -3.93
C SER A 40 -9.12 -6.09 -3.58
N ALA A 41 -8.43 -6.13 -2.44
CA ALA A 41 -7.68 -7.31 -2.01
C ALA A 41 -8.61 -8.45 -1.58
N SER A 42 -8.14 -9.69 -1.79
CA SER A 42 -8.76 -10.92 -1.31
C SER A 42 -7.95 -11.54 -0.17
N ASP A 43 -8.60 -12.36 0.66
CA ASP A 43 -7.92 -13.08 1.75
C ASP A 43 -6.81 -14.00 1.23
N ALA A 44 -6.99 -14.59 0.04
CA ALA A 44 -5.95 -15.41 -0.60
C ALA A 44 -4.68 -14.58 -0.89
N ARG A 45 -4.84 -13.39 -1.48
CA ARG A 45 -3.69 -12.52 -1.76
C ARG A 45 -3.04 -11.96 -0.49
N LEU A 46 -3.84 -11.68 0.54
CA LEU A 46 -3.31 -11.31 1.84
C LEU A 46 -2.49 -12.45 2.46
N ALA A 47 -2.96 -13.69 2.35
CA ALA A 47 -2.24 -14.87 2.83
C ALA A 47 -0.92 -15.08 2.07
N ASP A 48 -0.93 -14.91 0.74
CA ASP A 48 0.28 -14.98 -0.09
C ASP A 48 1.31 -13.93 0.34
N LEU A 49 0.88 -12.67 0.54
CA LEU A 49 1.75 -11.60 1.03
C LEU A 49 2.33 -11.90 2.42
N ARG A 50 1.54 -12.49 3.32
CA ARG A 50 2.00 -12.88 4.67
C ARG A 50 3.01 -14.02 4.66
N ALA A 51 3.01 -14.87 3.63
CA ALA A 51 3.94 -15.98 3.50
C ALA A 51 5.32 -15.55 3.01
N LEU A 52 5.44 -14.33 2.47
CA LEU A 52 6.70 -13.76 2.03
C LEU A 52 7.57 -13.31 3.22
N GLU A 53 8.88 -13.34 3.01
CA GLU A 53 9.85 -12.79 3.95
C GLU A 53 9.89 -11.26 3.86
N GLY A 54 9.68 -10.59 4.99
CA GLY A 54 9.67 -9.14 5.07
C GLY A 54 8.87 -8.58 6.24
N THR A 55 8.80 -7.26 6.32
CA THR A 55 7.99 -6.54 7.30
C THR A 55 6.68 -6.12 6.66
N ILE A 56 5.56 -6.68 7.13
CA ILE A 56 4.22 -6.41 6.62
C ILE A 56 3.43 -5.46 7.51
N GLY A 57 2.80 -4.45 6.90
CA GLY A 57 1.98 -3.46 7.56
C GLY A 57 0.89 -2.91 6.64
N VAL A 58 0.11 -1.98 7.18
CA VAL A 58 -0.97 -1.29 6.46
C VAL A 58 -0.70 0.20 6.51
N ALA A 59 -0.65 0.84 5.35
CA ALA A 59 -0.56 2.29 5.25
C ALA A 59 -1.95 2.87 4.98
N ILE A 60 -2.33 3.89 5.76
CA ILE A 60 -3.55 4.67 5.56
C ILE A 60 -3.24 6.16 5.65
N THR A 61 -4.11 7.01 5.08
CA THR A 61 -3.99 8.47 5.24
C THR A 61 -4.09 8.92 6.70
N ALA A 62 -3.41 10.02 7.05
CA ALA A 62 -3.49 10.62 8.39
C ALA A 62 -4.94 10.96 8.79
N ARG A 63 -5.75 11.47 7.84
CA ARG A 63 -7.17 11.75 8.10
C ARG A 63 -7.94 10.52 8.54
N ARG A 64 -7.71 9.37 7.89
CA ARG A 64 -8.34 8.09 8.29
C ARG A 64 -7.83 7.64 9.65
N ALA A 65 -6.52 7.75 9.86
CA ALA A 65 -5.86 7.36 11.10
C ALA A 65 -6.41 8.13 12.31
N GLU A 66 -6.66 9.43 12.16
CA GLU A 66 -7.25 10.28 13.20
C GLU A 66 -8.62 9.78 13.66
N THR A 67 -9.50 9.42 12.70
CA THR A 67 -10.84 8.89 13.01
C THR A 67 -10.79 7.63 13.87
N ILE A 68 -9.85 6.74 13.59
CA ILE A 68 -9.72 5.45 14.30
C ILE A 68 -8.68 5.50 15.44
N LYS A 69 -8.17 6.69 15.76
CA LYS A 69 -7.15 6.94 16.80
C LYS A 69 -5.84 6.15 16.58
N ALA A 70 -5.47 5.90 15.34
CA ALA A 70 -4.15 5.41 14.96
C ALA A 70 -3.18 6.59 14.83
N ARG A 71 -1.94 6.45 15.33
CA ARG A 71 -0.95 7.55 15.33
C ARG A 71 -0.23 7.64 13.98
N ALA A 72 -0.32 8.79 13.31
CA ALA A 72 0.40 9.11 12.09
C ALA A 72 1.77 9.74 12.40
N TYR A 73 2.78 8.91 12.69
CA TYR A 73 4.13 9.40 13.02
C TYR A 73 4.83 10.11 11.85
N ASP A 74 4.51 9.74 10.62
CA ASP A 74 5.11 10.28 9.39
C ASP A 74 4.42 11.60 8.92
N GLY A 75 3.39 12.06 9.65
CA GLY A 75 2.67 13.31 9.43
C GLY A 75 1.51 13.23 8.43
N ASP A 76 1.65 12.46 7.34
CA ASP A 76 0.65 12.37 6.26
C ASP A 76 0.01 10.99 6.09
N ILE A 77 0.67 9.95 6.60
CA ILE A 77 0.16 8.59 6.68
C ILE A 77 0.36 8.00 8.09
N ALA A 78 -0.43 6.99 8.41
CA ALA A 78 -0.14 6.08 9.51
C ALA A 78 0.21 4.70 8.94
N ARG A 79 1.32 4.12 9.43
CA ARG A 79 1.75 2.75 9.15
C ARG A 79 1.37 1.88 10.34
N ILE A 80 0.39 1.00 10.18
CA ILE A 80 -0.15 0.14 11.23
C ILE A 80 0.43 -1.27 11.05
N CYS A 81 0.96 -1.86 12.13
CA CYS A 81 1.40 -3.25 12.13
C CYS A 81 0.21 -4.15 11.80
N LEU A 82 0.39 -5.10 10.88
CA LEU A 82 -0.66 -6.02 10.50
C LEU A 82 -0.74 -7.20 11.50
N PRO A 83 -1.78 -7.33 12.34
CA PRO A 83 -1.90 -8.45 13.26
C PRO A 83 -1.95 -9.80 12.54
N LYS A 84 -1.42 -10.87 13.15
CA LYS A 84 -1.40 -12.21 12.52
C LYS A 84 -2.80 -12.76 12.16
N ARG A 85 -3.83 -12.36 12.92
CA ARG A 85 -5.22 -12.80 12.74
C ARG A 85 -6.10 -11.81 11.98
N ALA A 86 -5.53 -10.69 11.51
CA ALA A 86 -6.30 -9.73 10.74
C ALA A 86 -6.60 -10.30 9.35
N ASP A 87 -7.87 -10.32 8.98
CA ASP A 87 -8.38 -10.71 7.67
C ASP A 87 -8.71 -9.47 6.82
N MET A 88 -9.22 -9.68 5.61
CA MET A 88 -9.66 -8.57 4.76
C MET A 88 -10.82 -7.79 5.37
N ALA A 89 -11.71 -8.42 6.14
CA ALA A 89 -12.81 -7.71 6.81
C ALA A 89 -12.28 -6.68 7.83
N TRP A 90 -11.27 -7.06 8.61
CA TRP A 90 -10.58 -6.14 9.52
C TRP A 90 -9.89 -4.99 8.78
N LEU A 91 -9.23 -5.28 7.65
CA LEU A 91 -8.58 -4.27 6.82
C LEU A 91 -9.58 -3.29 6.20
N GLN A 92 -10.70 -3.78 5.69
CA GLN A 92 -11.77 -2.95 5.15
C GLN A 92 -12.38 -2.08 6.23
N ALA A 93 -12.70 -2.64 7.41
CA ALA A 93 -13.19 -1.86 8.54
C ALA A 93 -12.20 -0.77 8.99
N LEU A 94 -10.89 -1.03 8.85
CA LEU A 94 -9.84 -0.06 9.12
C LEU A 94 -9.76 1.03 8.04
N ALA A 95 -9.92 0.70 6.77
CA ALA A 95 -9.76 1.63 5.65
C ALA A 95 -11.02 2.43 5.30
N ASP A 96 -12.20 1.82 5.38
CA ASP A 96 -13.48 2.38 4.97
C ASP A 96 -14.19 3.06 6.15
N PRO A 97 -14.55 4.36 6.05
CA PRO A 97 -15.34 5.04 7.07
C PRO A 97 -16.83 4.67 7.11
N ALA A 98 -17.38 3.97 6.11
CA ALA A 98 -18.81 3.73 5.97
C ALA A 98 -19.46 3.12 7.24
N ASP A 99 -18.77 2.21 7.91
CA ASP A 99 -19.29 1.48 9.08
C ASP A 99 -18.73 1.98 10.43
N ASP A 100 -18.10 3.16 10.46
CA ASP A 100 -17.48 3.67 11.69
C ASP A 100 -18.47 3.91 12.83
N LEU A 101 -19.70 4.29 12.51
CA LEU A 101 -20.76 4.48 13.51
C LEU A 101 -21.25 3.16 14.10
N ALA A 102 -21.04 2.03 13.42
CA ALA A 102 -21.50 0.71 13.84
C ALA A 102 -20.47 -0.03 14.73
N THR A 103 -19.19 0.36 14.71
CA THR A 103 -18.10 -0.33 15.41
C THR A 103 -17.25 0.63 16.26
N PRO A 104 -17.69 0.93 17.50
CA PRO A 104 -17.17 2.06 18.29
C PRO A 104 -15.74 1.89 18.83
N MET A 105 -15.14 0.69 18.80
CA MET A 105 -13.76 0.48 19.26
C MET A 105 -12.98 -0.44 18.31
N LYS A 106 -12.19 0.15 17.40
CA LYS A 106 -11.29 -0.60 16.49
C LYS A 106 -9.84 -0.70 16.99
N GLY A 107 -9.51 -0.09 18.13
CA GLY A 107 -8.15 0.00 18.69
C GLY A 107 -7.94 -0.73 20.02
N PRO A 108 -6.71 -0.73 20.56
CA PRO A 108 -5.56 0.08 20.14
C PRO A 108 -4.81 -0.48 18.92
N PHE A 109 -4.37 0.40 18.03
CA PHE A 109 -3.48 0.05 16.92
C PHE A 109 -2.02 0.27 17.29
N HIS A 110 -1.17 -0.69 16.91
CA HIS A 110 0.28 -0.53 16.96
C HIS A 110 0.75 0.10 15.65
N THR A 111 1.35 1.28 15.72
CA THR A 111 1.88 1.97 14.54
C THR A 111 3.40 1.95 14.51
N LEU A 112 3.94 1.73 13.32
CA LEU A 112 5.37 1.78 13.03
C LEU A 112 5.83 3.24 13.08
N ARG A 113 7.00 3.47 13.68
CA ARG A 113 7.64 4.80 13.81
C ARG A 113 9.06 4.85 13.27
N GLU A 114 9.61 3.68 12.92
CA GLU A 114 10.99 3.51 12.46
C GLU A 114 10.98 3.06 10.99
N GLY A 115 12.12 3.20 10.32
CA GLY A 115 12.24 2.94 8.89
C GLY A 115 11.59 4.03 8.01
N SER A 116 11.91 3.99 6.71
CA SER A 116 11.38 4.95 5.74
C SER A 116 9.88 4.74 5.50
N ALA A 117 9.14 5.84 5.34
CA ALA A 117 7.74 5.83 4.98
C ALA A 117 7.50 5.99 3.46
N ASP A 118 8.55 6.13 2.65
CA ASP A 118 8.41 6.58 1.26
C ASP A 118 7.60 5.60 0.39
N LEU A 119 7.87 4.30 0.50
CA LEU A 119 7.14 3.28 -0.27
C LEU A 119 5.69 3.12 0.23
N HIS A 120 5.48 3.27 1.53
CA HIS A 120 4.14 3.27 2.12
C HIS A 120 3.32 4.48 1.66
N ARG A 121 3.94 5.66 1.63
CA ARG A 121 3.34 6.91 1.14
C ARG A 121 3.02 6.81 -0.34
N LEU A 122 3.95 6.26 -1.14
CA LEU A 122 3.72 6.03 -2.56
C LEU A 122 2.56 5.05 -2.80
N ALA A 123 2.46 3.96 -2.04
CA ALA A 123 1.33 3.03 -2.13
C ALA A 123 -0.02 3.71 -1.86
N VAL A 124 -0.11 4.53 -0.82
CA VAL A 124 -1.32 5.32 -0.50
C VAL A 124 -1.62 6.37 -1.59
N ALA A 125 -0.59 7.02 -2.13
CA ALA A 125 -0.76 7.97 -3.23
C ALA A 125 -1.27 7.28 -4.51
N LEU A 126 -0.78 6.07 -4.82
CA LEU A 126 -1.20 5.29 -5.98
C LEU A 126 -2.65 4.82 -5.85
N THR A 127 -3.06 4.31 -4.69
CA THR A 127 -4.47 3.94 -4.43
C THR A 127 -5.39 5.15 -4.55
N LYS A 128 -4.99 6.32 -3.99
CA LYS A 128 -5.71 7.58 -4.18
C LYS A 128 -5.82 8.00 -5.66
N SER A 129 -4.72 7.89 -6.42
CA SER A 129 -4.73 8.18 -7.87
C SER A 129 -5.58 7.19 -8.67
N ALA A 130 -5.71 5.96 -8.17
CA ALA A 130 -6.61 4.94 -8.69
C ALA A 130 -8.06 5.13 -8.21
N ARG A 131 -8.40 6.20 -7.49
CA ARG A 131 -9.78 6.50 -7.04
C ARG A 131 -10.45 5.33 -6.30
N ILE A 132 -9.67 4.59 -5.53
CA ILE A 132 -10.12 3.58 -4.56
C ILE A 132 -9.73 4.05 -3.15
N LEU A 133 -10.15 3.33 -2.11
CA LEU A 133 -9.84 3.64 -0.72
C LEU A 133 -8.32 3.88 -0.58
N PRO A 134 -7.91 5.02 0.03
CA PRO A 134 -6.50 5.40 0.11
C PRO A 134 -5.81 4.63 1.25
N ALA A 135 -5.72 3.32 1.07
CA ALA A 135 -5.20 2.35 2.01
C ALA A 135 -4.54 1.19 1.26
N ALA A 136 -3.36 0.76 1.73
CA ALA A 136 -2.62 -0.33 1.11
C ALA A 136 -1.97 -1.23 2.17
N VAL A 137 -2.01 -2.54 1.95
CA VAL A 137 -1.12 -3.49 2.61
C VAL A 137 0.24 -3.40 1.92
N VAL A 138 1.30 -3.23 2.70
CA VAL A 138 2.67 -3.08 2.21
C VAL A 138 3.54 -4.09 2.92
N ILE A 139 4.30 -4.87 2.15
CA ILE A 139 5.38 -5.71 2.69
C ILE A 139 6.72 -5.20 2.17
N GLU A 140 7.55 -4.71 3.09
CA GLU A 140 8.94 -4.36 2.80
C GLU A 140 9.76 -5.64 2.73
N THR A 141 10.42 -5.85 1.57
CA THR A 141 11.18 -7.06 1.29
C THR A 141 12.29 -6.73 0.29
N GLU A 142 13.46 -7.32 0.47
CA GLU A 142 14.60 -7.18 -0.45
C GLU A 142 14.35 -7.93 -1.78
N HIS A 143 13.29 -8.74 -1.85
CA HIS A 143 13.00 -9.60 -2.99
C HIS A 143 11.92 -9.06 -3.94
N ALA A 144 11.42 -7.83 -3.75
CA ALA A 144 10.29 -7.31 -4.53
C ALA A 144 10.52 -7.35 -6.05
N ALA A 145 11.72 -7.02 -6.53
CA ALA A 145 12.05 -7.08 -7.95
C ALA A 145 12.03 -8.51 -8.51
N ARG A 146 12.56 -9.48 -7.75
CA ARG A 146 12.52 -10.91 -8.12
C ARG A 146 11.09 -11.43 -8.14
N LEU A 147 10.33 -11.16 -7.07
CA LEU A 147 8.93 -11.57 -6.95
C LEU A 147 8.08 -10.97 -8.07
N ALA A 148 8.33 -9.71 -8.45
CA ALA A 148 7.65 -9.08 -9.57
C ALA A 148 7.95 -9.78 -10.90
N ALA A 149 9.21 -10.15 -11.15
CA ALA A 149 9.59 -10.87 -12.36
C ALA A 149 8.97 -12.29 -12.41
N GLU A 150 9.00 -13.02 -11.29
CA GLU A 150 8.45 -14.38 -11.17
C GLU A 150 6.91 -14.41 -11.32
N ASN A 151 6.22 -13.34 -10.89
CA ASN A 151 4.75 -13.28 -10.86
C ASN A 151 4.15 -12.27 -11.85
N PHE A 152 4.97 -11.73 -12.77
CA PHE A 152 4.55 -10.75 -13.77
C PHE A 152 3.87 -9.49 -13.20
N LEU A 153 4.34 -9.01 -12.04
CA LEU A 153 3.79 -7.82 -11.38
C LEU A 153 4.33 -6.54 -12.03
N THR A 154 3.50 -5.49 -12.05
CA THR A 154 3.96 -4.16 -12.44
C THR A 154 5.01 -3.66 -11.46
N VAL A 155 6.19 -3.29 -11.99
CA VAL A 155 7.29 -2.66 -11.23
C VAL A 155 7.21 -1.15 -11.39
N VAL A 156 7.14 -0.44 -10.27
CA VAL A 156 7.08 1.02 -10.20
C VAL A 156 8.40 1.55 -9.59
N PRO A 157 9.24 2.25 -10.38
CA PRO A 157 10.37 3.00 -9.84
C PRO A 157 9.86 4.17 -9.00
N ALA A 158 10.15 4.16 -7.69
CA ALA A 158 9.55 5.07 -6.73
C ALA A 158 9.93 6.54 -7.00
N SER A 159 11.21 6.82 -7.27
CA SER A 159 11.69 8.19 -7.53
C SER A 159 11.00 8.82 -8.74
N ASP A 160 10.93 8.09 -9.86
CA ASP A 160 10.27 8.56 -11.08
C ASP A 160 8.76 8.74 -10.89
N ALA A 161 8.13 7.80 -10.17
CA ALA A 161 6.70 7.86 -9.86
C ALA A 161 6.36 9.08 -9.01
N ILE A 162 7.11 9.33 -7.94
CA ILE A 162 6.91 10.48 -7.04
C ILE A 162 7.05 11.79 -7.82
N LEU A 163 8.11 11.91 -8.62
CA LEU A 163 8.34 13.10 -9.46
C LEU A 163 7.16 13.32 -10.42
N ARG A 164 6.75 12.27 -11.15
CA ARG A 164 5.66 12.33 -12.13
C ARG A 164 4.31 12.67 -11.52
N MET A 165 4.02 12.17 -10.32
CA MET A 165 2.75 12.41 -9.61
C MET A 165 2.70 13.82 -9.00
N THR A 166 3.84 14.36 -8.56
CA THR A 166 3.91 15.74 -8.03
C THR A 166 3.70 16.77 -9.13
N GLN A 167 4.21 16.52 -10.33
CA GLN A 167 4.01 17.40 -11.50
C GLN A 167 2.58 17.38 -12.07
N ALA A 168 1.76 16.39 -11.69
CA ALA A 168 0.39 16.21 -12.18
C ALA A 168 -0.68 16.78 -11.24
N SER A 169 -0.28 17.25 -10.06
CA SER A 169 -1.15 17.75 -8.99
C SER A 169 -1.22 19.27 -9.01
#